data_AF-A0A401I793-F1
#
_entry.id   AF-A0A401I793-F1
#
_cell.length_a   1.000
_cell.length_b   1.000
_cell.length_c   1.000
_cell.angle_alpha   90.00
_cell.angle_beta   90.00
_cell.angle_gamma   90.00
#
_symmetry.space_group_name_H-M   'P 1'
#
loop_
_entity.id
_entity.type
_entity.pdbx_description
1 polymer ?
#
loop_
_entity_poly.entity_id
_entity_poly.type
_entity_poly.pdbx_seq_one_letter_code
_entity_poly.pdbx_strand_id
1 'polypeptide(L)' 'MNFYPCLQEGKEYILFLKWHERHGAYWVNSLEQGKFEISGGDMEEKTMQATNEQYSELKKSVLEKYIQ' A
#
# COMPACT_ATOMS: atom_id res chain seq x y z
N MET A 1 -16.43 11.50 8.09
CA MET A 1 -15.91 11.69 6.73
C MET A 1 -15.23 10.37 6.38
N ASN A 2 -15.81 9.59 5.46
CA ASN A 2 -15.33 8.24 5.17
C ASN A 2 -14.12 8.33 4.24
N PHE A 3 -12.92 8.33 4.82
CA PHE A 3 -11.66 8.23 4.09
C PHE A 3 -11.44 6.76 3.73
N TYR A 4 -11.77 6.39 2.49
CA TYR A 4 -11.29 5.14 1.90
C TYR A 4 -10.23 5.52 0.86
N PRO A 5 -8.96 5.15 1.04
CA PRO A 5 -7.90 5.60 0.17
C PRO A 5 -7.98 4.84 -1.16
N CYS A 6 -8.74 5.37 -2.11
CA CYS A 6 -8.92 4.79 -3.45
C CYS A 6 -7.59 4.71 -4.22
N LEU A 7 -7.49 3.78 -5.17
CA LEU A 7 -6.40 3.75 -6.15
C LEU A 7 -6.65 4.87 -7.18
N GLN A 8 -5.59 5.59 -7.54
CA GLN A 8 -5.68 6.67 -8.51
C GLN A 8 -5.31 6.17 -9.91
N GLU A 9 -6.03 6.64 -10.92
CA GLU A 9 -5.72 6.34 -12.32
C GLU A 9 -4.32 6.86 -12.69
N GLY A 10 -3.57 6.07 -13.46
CA GLY A 10 -2.22 6.43 -13.91
C GLY A 10 -1.12 6.30 -12.84
N LYS A 11 -1.44 5.70 -11.69
CA LYS A 11 -0.48 5.43 -10.60
C LYS A 11 -0.16 3.94 -10.50
N GLU A 12 1.06 3.65 -10.05
CA GLU A 12 1.53 2.30 -9.82
C GLU A 12 1.59 2.00 -8.33
N TYR A 13 1.14 0.79 -7.97
CA TYR A 13 1.02 0.35 -6.58
C TYR A 13 1.50 -1.09 -6.41
N ILE A 14 2.13 -1.38 -5.27
CA ILE A 14 2.30 -2.75 -4.80
C ILE A 14 1.11 -3.07 -3.88
N LEU A 15 0.40 -4.15 -4.20
CA LEU A 15 -0.73 -4.64 -3.41
C LEU A 15 -0.40 -5.97 -2.76
N PHE A 16 -0.60 -6.05 -1.44
CA PHE A 16 -0.50 -7.30 -0.70
C PHE A 16 -1.87 -7.98 -0.64
N LEU A 17 -1.96 -9.11 -1.34
CA LEU A 17 -3.17 -9.93 -1.34
C LEU A 17 -3.12 -10.98 -0.24
N LYS A 18 -4.26 -11.17 0.43
CA LYS A 18 -4.49 -12.26 1.38
C LYS A 18 -5.47 -13.26 0.78
N TRP A 19 -5.20 -14.54 0.98
CA TRP A 19 -6.16 -15.59 0.67
C TRP A 19 -7.39 -15.48 1.57
N HIS A 20 -8.58 -15.51 0.97
CA HIS A 20 -9.86 -15.42 1.67
C HIS A 20 -10.61 -16.75 1.57
N GLU A 21 -10.49 -17.58 2.60
CA GLU A 21 -10.99 -18.97 2.63
C GLU A 21 -12.45 -19.11 2.19
N ARG A 22 -13.34 -18.24 2.70
CA ARG A 22 -14.79 -18.32 2.41
C ARG A 22 -15.12 -18.19 0.92
N HIS A 23 -14.29 -17.48 0.18
CA HIS A 23 -14.55 -17.16 -1.22
C HIS A 23 -13.52 -17.78 -2.17
N GLY A 24 -12.52 -18.49 -1.64
CA GLY A 24 -11.51 -19.19 -2.43
C GLY A 24 -10.75 -18.28 -3.39
N ALA A 25 -10.39 -17.06 -2.98
CA ALA A 25 -9.70 -16.10 -3.84
C ALA A 25 -8.70 -15.24 -3.05
N TYR A 26 -7.94 -14.39 -3.77
CA TYR A 26 -6.98 -13.43 -3.22
C TYR A 26 -7.54 -11.99 -3.21
N TRP A 27 -7.40 -11.29 -2.09
CA TRP A 27 -8.15 -10.06 -1.75
C TRP A 27 -7.24 -9.05 -1.08
N VAL A 28 -7.44 -7.76 -1.36
CA VAL A 28 -6.85 -6.69 -0.54
C VAL A 28 -7.74 -6.50 0.69
N ASN A 29 -7.19 -6.77 1.89
CA ASN A 29 -7.98 -6.72 3.12
C ASN A 29 -8.30 -5.27 3.55
N SER A 30 -7.39 -4.33 3.31
CA SER A 30 -7.62 -2.89 3.41
C SER A 30 -6.58 -2.15 2.57
N LEU A 31 -7.00 -1.13 1.83
CA LEU A 31 -6.10 -0.26 1.07
C LEU A 31 -5.21 0.60 1.99
N GLU A 32 -5.55 0.79 3.26
CA GLU A 32 -4.70 1.50 4.23
C GLU A 32 -3.48 0.70 4.70
N GLN A 33 -3.53 -0.63 4.61
CA GLN A 33 -2.48 -1.52 5.12
C GLN A 33 -1.83 -2.37 4.04
N GLY A 34 -2.46 -2.44 2.86
CA GLY A 34 -2.07 -3.35 1.79
C GLY A 34 -1.57 -2.69 0.52
N LYS A 35 -1.46 -1.35 0.48
CA LYS A 35 -0.98 -0.62 -0.71
C LYS A 35 0.28 0.19 -0.41
N PHE A 36 1.18 0.24 -1.39
CA PHE A 36 2.33 1.13 -1.42
C PHE A 36 2.39 1.80 -2.79
N GLU A 37 2.28 3.13 -2.83
CA GLU A 37 2.39 3.90 -4.07
C GLU A 37 3.86 4.06 -4.48
N ILE A 38 4.12 3.78 -5.76
CA ILE A 38 5.45 3.72 -6.34
C ILE A 38 5.84 5.08 -6.94
N SER A 39 4.88 5.77 -7.55
CA SER A 39 5.15 6.98 -8.35
C SER A 39 5.45 8.23 -7.51
N GLY A 40 5.53 8.11 -6.19
CA GLY A 40 5.90 9.16 -5.24
C GLY A 40 4.89 10.31 -5.15
N GLY A 41 3.65 10.14 -5.61
CA GLY A 41 2.63 11.17 -5.63
C GLY A 41 1.73 11.21 -4.40
N ASP A 42 1.70 10.16 -3.59
CA ASP A 42 0.78 10.06 -2.46
C ASP A 42 1.30 10.88 -1.25
N MET A 43 0.71 12.06 -1.05
CA MET A 43 1.10 12.99 0.04
C MET A 43 0.74 12.46 1.43
N GLU A 44 -0.32 11.66 1.55
CA GLU A 44 -0.71 11.05 2.82
C GLU A 44 0.25 9.92 3.17
N GLU A 45 0.60 9.09 2.19
CA GLU A 45 1.61 8.04 2.36
C GLU A 45 2.97 8.64 2.76
N LYS A 46 3.35 9.78 2.17
CA LYS A 46 4.56 10.53 2.58
C LYS A 46 4.47 11.05 4.01
N THR A 47 3.30 11.55 4.42
CA THR A 47 3.09 12.05 5.79
C THR A 47 3.18 10.91 6.80
N MET A 48 2.59 9.75 6.48
CA MET A 48 2.68 8.55 7.30
C MET A 48 4.11 8.02 7.36
N GLN A 49 4.82 8.00 6.23
CA GLN A 49 6.24 7.64 6.16
C GLN A 49 7.13 8.57 7.00
N ALA A 50 6.84 9.87 7.04
CA ALA A 50 7.60 10.83 7.83
C ALA A 50 7.32 10.74 9.34
N THR A 51 6.15 10.25 9.73
CA THR A 51 5.68 10.22 11.13
C THR A 51 5.69 8.83 11.77
N ASN A 52 5.91 7.77 10.99
CA ASN A 52 5.94 6.38 11.43
C ASN A 52 7.16 5.64 10.87
N GLU A 53 8.18 5.46 11.72
CA GLU A 53 9.44 4.80 11.38
C GLU A 53 9.24 3.34 10.95
N GLN A 54 8.38 2.58 11.65
CA GLN A 54 8.08 1.20 11.31
C GLN A 54 7.46 1.08 9.91
N TYR A 55 6.58 2.01 9.55
CA TYR A 55 6.01 2.05 8.20
C TYR A 55 7.07 2.40 7.14
N SER A 56 7.99 3.32 7.45
CA SER A 56 9.08 3.70 6.56
C SER A 56 10.02 2.52 6.25
N GLU A 57 10.41 1.75 7.27
CA GLU A 57 11.24 0.55 7.10
C GLU A 57 10.51 -0.53 6.28
N LEU A 58 9.23 -0.76 6.58
CA LEU A 58 8.40 -1.68 5.80
C LEU A 58 8.34 -1.27 4.34
N LYS A 59 8.01 -0.01 4.04
CA LYS A 59 7.95 0.51 2.67
C LYS A 59 9.29 0.35 1.96
N LYS A 60 10.41 0.69 2.60
CA LYS A 60 11.75 0.49 2.04
C LYS A 60 11.99 -0.97 1.65
N SER A 61 11.69 -1.91 2.54
CA SER A 61 11.86 -3.35 2.27
C SER A 61 11.01 -3.86 1.10
N VAL A 62 9.82 -3.29 0.92
CA VAL A 62 8.91 -3.63 -0.18
C VAL A 62 9.46 -3.10 -1.51
N LEU A 63 9.89 -1.84 -1.56
CA LEU A 63 10.43 -1.24 -2.77
C LEU A 63 11.72 -1.95 -3.23
N GLU A 64 12.65 -2.24 -2.31
CA GLU A 64 13.89 -2.98 -2.59
C GLU A 64 13.64 -4.38 -3.16
N LYS A 65 12.56 -5.05 -2.71
CA LYS A 65 12.26 -6.42 -3.11
C LYS A 65 11.55 -6.53 -4.46
N TYR A 66 10.74 -5.54 -4.83
CA TYR A 66 9.79 -5.68 -5.95
C TYR A 66 9.94 -4.67 -7.09
N ILE A 67 10.79 -3.65 -6.96
CA ILE A 67 10.95 -2.57 -7.96
C ILE A 67 12.43 -2.40 -8.39
N GLN A 68 13.19 -3.50 -8.46
CA GLN A 68 14.56 -3.45 -8.98
C GLN A 68 14.63 -2.94 -10.42
#